data_AF-A0A3E2B2C4-F1
#
_entry.id   AF-A0A3E2B2C4-F1
#
_cell.length_a   1.000
_cell.length_b   1.000
_cell.length_c   1.000
_cell.angle_alpha   90.00
_cell.angle_beta   90.00
_cell.angle_gamma   90.00
#
_symmetry.space_group_name_H-M   'P 1'
#
loop_
_entity.id
_entity.type
_entity.pdbx_description
1 polymer ?
#
loop_
_entity_poly.entity_id
_entity_poly.type
_entity_poly.pdbx_seq_one_letter_code
_entity_poly.pdbx_strand_id
1 'polypeptide(L)'
;MNVDAELDRMKQAIFTEDLLTKLLSCSQKTLDAQGSTVPPEEAQAARAALEDLLTPQQKQILAALEEKHRDILRRLLPFAVQQGLCTGFQQYFSNEPLTTPLPGLVTQKVLDQTVHCTGYTWACQQATDLFDTVYDQLPDQTAQDQWTDLDLVWEDREYILALDAFHLGYRAALRILGNCFGLDASISMLPQVLLTEHDLGVLMTSQEQERQTRLQARPLPQDPETPFPD
;
A
#
# COMPACT_ATOMS: atom_id res chain seq x y z
N MET A 1 24.09 -18.41 -22.70
CA MET A 1 23.06 -18.02 -21.72
C MET A 1 22.76 -16.55 -21.95
N ASN A 2 21.51 -16.18 -22.18
CA ASN A 2 21.11 -14.78 -22.25
C ASN A 2 20.78 -14.33 -20.82
N VAL A 3 21.64 -13.50 -20.23
CA VAL A 3 21.54 -13.09 -18.82
C VAL A 3 20.24 -12.32 -18.56
N ASP A 4 19.89 -11.37 -19.42
CA ASP A 4 18.67 -10.56 -19.25
C ASP A 4 17.42 -11.44 -19.29
N ALA A 5 17.37 -12.40 -20.20
CA ALA A 5 16.26 -13.34 -20.28
C ALA A 5 16.17 -14.32 -19.08
N GLU A 6 17.27 -14.58 -18.38
CA GLU A 6 17.25 -15.34 -17.13
C GLU A 6 16.79 -14.46 -15.96
N LEU A 7 17.28 -13.21 -15.88
CA LEU A 7 16.86 -12.25 -14.86
C LEU A 7 15.36 -11.95 -14.94
N ASP A 8 14.83 -11.79 -16.15
CA ASP A 8 13.39 -11.62 -16.37
C ASP A 8 12.60 -12.87 -15.94
N ARG A 9 13.10 -14.07 -16.23
CA ARG A 9 12.48 -15.32 -15.76
C ARG A 9 12.50 -15.44 -14.24
N MET A 10 13.61 -15.08 -13.59
CA MET A 10 13.71 -15.05 -12.13
C MET A 10 12.72 -14.04 -11.54
N LYS A 11 12.64 -12.84 -12.13
CA LYS A 11 11.67 -11.81 -11.74
C LYS A 11 10.24 -12.35 -11.82
N GLN A 12 9.86 -12.96 -12.94
CA GLN A 12 8.52 -13.56 -13.12
C GLN A 12 8.24 -14.72 -12.16
N ALA A 13 9.26 -15.51 -11.81
CA ALA A 13 9.12 -16.60 -10.85
C ALA A 13 8.97 -16.11 -9.39
N ILE A 14 9.52 -14.94 -9.06
CA ILE A 14 9.44 -14.34 -7.72
C ILE A 14 8.13 -13.54 -7.57
N PHE A 15 7.84 -12.65 -8.52
CA PHE A 15 6.72 -11.72 -8.45
C PHE A 15 5.49 -12.31 -9.15
N THR A 16 4.85 -13.25 -8.45
CA THR A 16 3.65 -13.95 -8.92
C THR A 16 2.37 -13.29 -8.42
N GLU A 17 1.23 -13.61 -9.04
CA GLU A 17 -0.09 -13.22 -8.54
C GLU A 17 -0.38 -13.72 -7.12
N ASP A 18 0.16 -14.88 -6.75
CA ASP A 18 0.05 -15.43 -5.40
C ASP A 18 0.76 -14.55 -4.38
N LEU A 19 1.97 -14.06 -4.70
CA LEU A 19 2.69 -13.12 -3.84
C LEU A 19 1.92 -11.79 -3.71
N LEU A 20 1.43 -11.24 -4.83
CA LEU A 20 0.63 -10.01 -4.82
C LEU A 20 -0.61 -10.16 -3.94
N THR A 21 -1.35 -11.26 -4.09
CA THR A 21 -2.57 -11.53 -3.31
C THR A 21 -2.26 -11.65 -1.81
N LYS A 22 -1.17 -12.34 -1.46
CA LYS A 22 -0.73 -12.47 -0.06
C LYS A 22 -0.35 -11.12 0.54
N LEU A 23 0.41 -10.31 -0.20
CA LEU A 23 0.79 -8.97 0.25
C LEU A 23 -0.44 -8.10 0.44
N LEU A 24 -1.36 -8.03 -0.54
CA LEU A 24 -2.59 -7.24 -0.39
C LEU A 24 -3.43 -7.67 0.81
N SER A 25 -3.50 -8.97 1.12
CA SER A 25 -4.19 -9.45 2.33
C SER A 25 -3.50 -9.02 3.62
N CYS A 26 -2.16 -8.94 3.63
CA CYS A 26 -1.41 -8.39 4.75
C CYS A 26 -1.60 -6.87 4.86
N SER A 27 -1.48 -6.16 3.74
CA SER A 27 -1.57 -4.70 3.67
C SER A 27 -2.95 -4.21 4.08
N GLN A 28 -4.02 -4.96 3.79
CA GLN A 28 -5.36 -4.61 4.29
C GLN A 28 -5.38 -4.52 5.82
N LYS A 29 -4.69 -5.43 6.55
CA LYS A 29 -4.65 -5.36 8.02
C LYS A 29 -3.88 -4.14 8.52
N THR A 30 -2.81 -3.77 7.80
CA THR A 30 -2.04 -2.56 8.09
C THR A 30 -2.90 -1.31 7.87
N LEU A 31 -3.65 -1.29 6.76
CA LEU A 31 -4.58 -0.20 6.44
C LEU A 31 -5.71 -0.09 7.46
N ASP A 32 -6.29 -1.21 7.90
CA ASP A 32 -7.31 -1.24 8.96
C ASP A 32 -6.78 -0.67 10.29
N ALA A 33 -5.48 -0.82 10.57
CA ALA A 33 -4.84 -0.32 11.78
C ALA A 33 -4.43 1.17 11.69
N GLN A 34 -4.03 1.63 10.50
CA GLN A 34 -3.58 3.00 10.25
C GLN A 34 -4.73 3.96 9.90
N GLY A 35 -5.85 3.41 9.43
CA GLY A 35 -6.99 4.15 8.89
C GLY A 35 -6.91 4.25 7.37
N SER A 36 -8.02 3.95 6.70
CA SER A 36 -8.21 4.18 5.27
C SER A 36 -8.72 5.60 5.03
N THR A 37 -8.44 6.16 3.85
CA THR A 37 -9.04 7.41 3.37
C THR A 37 -10.55 7.26 3.26
N VAL A 38 -11.01 6.12 2.75
CA VAL A 38 -12.42 5.73 2.71
C VAL A 38 -12.63 4.52 3.64
N PRO A 39 -13.42 4.65 4.71
CA PRO A 39 -13.74 3.53 5.58
C PRO A 39 -14.31 2.33 4.80
N PRO A 40 -13.96 1.07 5.14
CA PRO A 40 -14.41 -0.11 4.41
C PRO A 40 -15.93 -0.22 4.26
N GLU A 41 -16.68 0.24 5.28
CA GLU A 41 -18.15 0.25 5.26
C GLU A 41 -18.70 1.26 4.25
N GLU A 42 -18.08 2.45 4.16
CA GLU A 42 -18.45 3.50 3.20
C GLU A 42 -18.10 3.08 1.78
N ALA A 43 -16.91 2.49 1.56
CA ALA A 43 -16.51 1.94 0.28
C ALA A 43 -17.48 0.83 -0.21
N GLN A 44 -17.91 -0.06 0.70
CA GLN A 44 -18.85 -1.11 0.36
C GLN A 44 -20.25 -0.56 0.04
N ALA A 45 -20.70 0.47 0.78
CA ALA A 45 -21.95 1.15 0.52
C ALA A 45 -21.92 1.91 -0.82
N ALA A 46 -20.84 2.63 -1.12
CA ALA A 46 -20.62 3.33 -2.39
C ALA A 46 -20.65 2.36 -3.57
N ARG A 47 -19.96 1.21 -3.45
CA ARG A 47 -19.99 0.16 -4.47
C ARG A 47 -21.40 -0.36 -4.73
N ALA A 48 -22.16 -0.67 -3.67
CA ALA A 48 -23.51 -1.19 -3.79
C ALA A 48 -24.46 -0.16 -4.44
N ALA A 49 -24.37 1.11 -4.04
CA ALA A 49 -25.17 2.19 -4.62
C ALA A 49 -24.88 2.40 -6.11
N LEU A 50 -23.60 2.38 -6.50
CA LEU A 50 -23.20 2.45 -7.90
C LEU A 50 -23.66 1.23 -8.69
N GLU A 51 -23.68 0.04 -8.11
CA GLU A 51 -24.06 -1.18 -8.82
C GLU A 51 -25.53 -1.14 -9.29
N ASP A 52 -26.44 -0.50 -8.56
CA ASP A 52 -27.82 -0.33 -9.00
C ASP A 52 -27.99 0.81 -10.02
N LEU A 53 -27.09 1.79 -9.99
CA LEU A 53 -27.16 3.02 -10.78
C LEU A 53 -26.49 2.90 -12.16
N LEU A 54 -25.40 2.14 -12.26
CA LEU A 54 -24.60 2.04 -13.47
C LEU A 54 -25.30 1.21 -14.55
N THR A 55 -25.22 1.70 -15.79
CA THR A 55 -25.65 0.95 -16.97
C THR A 55 -24.76 -0.29 -17.20
N PRO A 56 -25.22 -1.30 -17.96
CA PRO A 56 -24.40 -2.46 -18.29
C PRO A 56 -23.05 -2.12 -18.93
N GLN A 57 -22.99 -1.05 -19.74
CA GLN A 57 -21.74 -0.57 -20.34
C GLN A 57 -20.81 0.05 -19.30
N GLN A 58 -21.33 0.89 -18.39
CA GLN A 58 -20.53 1.48 -17.32
C GLN A 58 -20.02 0.43 -16.34
N LYS A 59 -20.78 -0.63 -16.06
CA LYS A 59 -20.32 -1.78 -15.26
C LYS A 59 -19.13 -2.51 -15.91
N GLN A 60 -19.12 -2.62 -17.24
CA GLN A 60 -17.95 -3.18 -17.95
C GLN A 60 -16.73 -2.27 -17.83
N ILE A 61 -16.93 -0.94 -17.88
CA ILE A 61 -15.85 0.02 -17.68
C ILE A 61 -15.32 -0.05 -16.24
N LEU A 62 -16.19 -0.14 -15.23
CA LEU A 62 -15.78 -0.34 -13.84
C LEU A 62 -14.94 -1.62 -13.68
N ALA A 63 -15.36 -2.74 -14.27
CA ALA A 63 -14.58 -3.97 -14.23
C ALA A 63 -13.21 -3.83 -14.93
N ALA A 64 -13.15 -3.09 -16.05
CA ALA A 64 -11.90 -2.78 -16.73
C ALA A 64 -10.99 -1.87 -15.90
N LEU A 65 -11.57 -0.88 -15.21
CA LEU A 65 -10.87 0.02 -14.30
C LEU A 65 -10.27 -0.75 -13.13
N GLU A 66 -11.04 -1.61 -12.46
CA GLU A 66 -10.56 -2.48 -11.37
C GLU A 66 -9.40 -3.38 -11.83
N GLU A 67 -9.47 -3.95 -13.04
CA GLU A 67 -8.37 -4.73 -13.60
C GLU A 67 -7.15 -3.87 -13.93
N LYS A 68 -7.34 -2.61 -14.36
CA LYS A 68 -6.25 -1.67 -14.56
C LYS A 68 -5.56 -1.31 -13.25
N HIS A 69 -6.28 -1.07 -12.17
CA HIS A 69 -5.66 -0.92 -10.85
C HIS A 69 -4.86 -2.16 -10.46
N ARG A 70 -5.37 -3.38 -10.69
CA ARG A 70 -4.56 -4.59 -10.46
C ARG A 70 -3.29 -4.62 -11.31
N ASP A 71 -3.34 -4.22 -12.58
CA ASP A 71 -2.14 -4.12 -13.42
C ASP A 71 -1.13 -3.10 -12.88
N ILE A 72 -1.60 -1.96 -12.37
CA ILE A 72 -0.76 -0.96 -11.68
C ILE A 72 -0.05 -1.62 -10.49
N LEU A 73 -0.79 -2.34 -9.63
CA LEU A 73 -0.22 -3.03 -8.45
C LEU A 73 0.80 -4.11 -8.85
N ARG A 74 0.56 -4.88 -9.92
CA ARG A 74 1.52 -5.87 -10.47
C ARG A 74 2.82 -5.23 -10.90
N ARG A 75 2.77 -4.01 -11.43
CA ARG A 75 3.94 -3.26 -11.90
C ARG A 75 4.67 -2.59 -10.76
N LEU A 76 3.94 -2.09 -9.77
CA LEU A 76 4.49 -1.46 -8.58
C LEU A 76 5.23 -2.44 -7.68
N LEU A 77 4.65 -3.63 -7.44
CA LEU A 77 5.21 -4.65 -6.54
C LEU A 77 6.71 -4.93 -6.74
N PRO A 78 7.19 -5.35 -7.94
CA PRO A 78 8.60 -5.64 -8.12
C PRO A 78 9.48 -4.40 -7.91
N PHE A 79 8.99 -3.23 -8.32
CA PHE A 79 9.72 -1.98 -8.18
C PHE A 79 9.91 -1.61 -6.71
N ALA A 80 8.83 -1.65 -5.91
CA ALA A 80 8.87 -1.36 -4.48
C ALA A 80 9.80 -2.35 -3.72
N VAL A 81 9.72 -3.65 -4.01
CA VAL A 81 10.62 -4.66 -3.42
C VAL A 81 12.08 -4.38 -3.78
N GLN A 82 12.36 -4.01 -5.02
CA GLN A 82 13.72 -3.66 -5.46
C GLN A 82 14.25 -2.42 -4.74
N GLN A 83 13.43 -1.38 -4.56
CA GLN A 83 13.81 -0.17 -3.83
C GLN A 83 14.08 -0.44 -2.35
N GLY A 84 13.28 -1.31 -1.72
CA GLY A 84 13.53 -1.79 -0.36
C GLY A 84 14.86 -2.55 -0.24
N LEU A 85 15.11 -3.46 -1.18
CA LEU A 85 16.36 -4.23 -1.26
C LEU A 85 17.58 -3.31 -1.39
N CYS A 86 17.53 -2.36 -2.33
CA CYS A 86 18.58 -1.37 -2.53
C CYS A 86 18.80 -0.50 -1.28
N THR A 87 17.72 -0.13 -0.59
CA THR A 87 17.82 0.67 0.64
C THR A 87 18.50 -0.09 1.76
N GLY A 88 18.18 -1.38 1.95
CA GLY A 88 18.85 -2.22 2.94
C GLY A 88 20.35 -2.37 2.67
N PHE A 89 20.75 -2.57 1.41
CA PHE A 89 22.17 -2.57 1.04
C PHE A 89 22.83 -1.21 1.22
N GLN A 90 22.17 -0.13 0.82
CA GLN A 90 22.68 1.23 1.00
C GLN A 90 22.95 1.51 2.49
N GLN A 91 22.04 1.11 3.36
CA GLN A 91 22.16 1.34 4.80
C GLN A 91 23.30 0.55 5.45
N TYR A 92 23.65 -0.62 4.90
CA TYR A 92 24.78 -1.41 5.39
C TYR A 92 26.14 -0.90 4.88
N PHE A 93 26.22 -0.57 3.59
CA PHE A 93 27.48 -0.20 2.95
C PHE A 93 27.82 1.29 3.04
N SER A 94 26.84 2.14 3.36
CA SER A 94 27.05 3.58 3.54
C SER A 94 27.40 3.92 4.99
N ASN A 95 28.30 4.89 5.16
CA ASN A 95 28.55 5.51 6.47
C ASN A 95 27.53 6.60 6.81
N GLU A 96 26.65 6.96 5.87
CA GLU A 96 25.60 7.96 6.06
C GLU A 96 24.32 7.28 6.54
N PRO A 97 23.79 7.64 7.73
CA PRO A 97 22.52 7.12 8.20
C PRO A 97 21.37 7.61 7.31
N LEU A 98 20.37 6.76 7.09
CA LEU A 98 19.10 7.21 6.54
C LEU A 98 18.46 8.19 7.53
N THR A 99 18.26 9.44 7.12
CA THR A 99 17.67 10.50 7.94
C THR A 99 16.18 10.70 7.66
N THR A 100 15.69 10.19 6.53
CA THR A 100 14.29 10.26 6.13
C THR A 100 13.52 9.10 6.75
N PRO A 101 12.39 9.36 7.44
CA PRO A 101 11.50 8.30 7.93
C PRO A 101 10.97 7.43 6.79
N LEU A 102 10.63 6.18 7.08
CA LEU A 102 10.34 5.24 6.01
C LEU A 102 9.14 5.61 5.09
N PRO A 103 8.01 6.16 5.57
CA PRO A 103 6.96 6.66 4.67
C PRO A 103 7.51 7.68 3.66
N GLY A 104 8.36 8.60 4.11
CA GLY A 104 9.04 9.56 3.24
C GLY A 104 10.01 8.89 2.27
N LEU A 105 10.69 7.81 2.68
CA LEU A 105 11.53 7.01 1.78
C LEU A 105 10.72 6.28 0.73
N VAL A 106 9.55 5.73 1.07
CA VAL A 106 8.68 5.05 0.10
C VAL A 106 8.10 6.05 -0.88
N THR A 107 7.63 7.21 -0.43
CA THR A 107 7.23 8.29 -1.34
C THR A 107 8.38 8.66 -2.26
N GLN A 108 9.56 8.99 -1.72
CA GLN A 108 10.69 9.48 -2.52
C GLN A 108 11.31 8.45 -3.45
N LYS A 109 11.44 7.19 -3.00
CA LYS A 109 12.16 6.14 -3.74
C LYS A 109 11.26 5.22 -4.54
N VAL A 110 9.99 5.13 -4.18
CA VAL A 110 9.00 4.33 -4.90
C VAL A 110 8.08 5.25 -5.66
N LEU A 111 7.16 5.95 -5.00
CA LEU A 111 6.06 6.65 -5.67
C LEU A 111 6.54 7.77 -6.61
N ASP A 112 7.50 8.60 -6.17
CA ASP A 112 8.06 9.66 -7.01
C ASP A 112 8.89 9.12 -8.18
N GLN A 113 9.37 7.87 -8.08
CA GLN A 113 10.23 7.23 -9.08
C GLN A 113 9.45 6.33 -10.05
N THR A 114 8.18 6.01 -9.78
CA THR A 114 7.36 5.18 -10.68
C THR A 114 7.11 5.86 -12.03
N VAL A 115 7.30 7.18 -12.12
CA VAL A 115 7.32 7.95 -13.38
C VAL A 115 8.37 7.45 -14.39
N HIS A 116 9.42 6.76 -13.91
CA HIS A 116 10.44 6.15 -14.75
C HIS A 116 10.07 4.72 -15.18
N CYS A 117 9.01 4.14 -14.61
CA CYS A 117 8.45 2.86 -15.02
C CYS A 117 7.37 3.08 -16.08
N THR A 118 7.78 3.17 -17.36
CA THR A 118 6.87 3.47 -18.50
C THR A 118 5.61 2.61 -18.54
N GLY A 119 5.73 1.31 -18.21
CA GLY A 119 4.58 0.41 -18.14
C GLY A 119 3.60 0.74 -17.01
N TYR A 120 4.09 1.22 -15.86
CA TYR A 120 3.25 1.68 -14.75
C TYR A 120 2.55 2.98 -15.14
N THR A 121 3.27 3.99 -15.62
CA THR A 121 2.69 5.28 -16.02
C THR A 121 1.62 5.12 -17.11
N TRP A 122 1.86 4.22 -18.07
CA TRP A 122 0.87 3.91 -19.10
C TRP A 122 -0.38 3.20 -18.56
N ALA A 123 -0.24 2.38 -17.52
CA ALA A 123 -1.38 1.74 -16.86
C ALA A 123 -2.19 2.77 -16.06
N CYS A 124 -1.54 3.68 -15.33
CA CYS A 124 -2.19 4.80 -14.64
C CYS A 124 -2.97 5.67 -15.61
N GLN A 125 -2.38 6.07 -16.74
CA GLN A 125 -3.08 6.88 -17.74
C GLN A 125 -4.36 6.20 -18.25
N GLN A 126 -4.31 4.89 -18.54
CA GLN A 126 -5.52 4.18 -18.95
C GLN A 126 -6.56 4.05 -17.85
N ALA A 127 -6.14 3.94 -16.59
CA ALA A 127 -7.08 3.94 -15.47
C ALA A 127 -7.79 5.30 -15.41
N THR A 128 -7.06 6.41 -15.50
CA THR A 128 -7.62 7.77 -15.58
C THR A 128 -8.58 7.92 -16.76
N ASP A 129 -8.19 7.48 -17.97
CA ASP A 129 -9.05 7.57 -19.15
C ASP A 129 -10.38 6.79 -18.97
N LEU A 130 -10.32 5.60 -18.34
CA LEU A 130 -11.50 4.79 -18.02
C LEU A 130 -12.37 5.42 -16.94
N PHE A 131 -11.75 6.00 -15.90
CA PHE A 131 -12.42 6.71 -14.82
C PHE A 131 -13.22 7.90 -15.38
N ASP A 132 -12.55 8.77 -16.14
CA ASP A 132 -13.14 9.98 -16.74
C ASP A 132 -14.28 9.65 -17.70
N THR A 133 -14.18 8.52 -18.41
CA THR A 133 -15.24 8.06 -19.33
C THR A 133 -16.59 7.91 -18.63
N VAL A 134 -16.61 7.48 -17.37
CA VAL A 134 -17.85 7.26 -16.60
C VAL A 134 -18.20 8.49 -15.75
N TYR A 135 -17.21 9.15 -15.17
CA TYR A 135 -17.39 10.22 -14.18
C TYR A 135 -18.37 11.32 -14.64
N ASP A 136 -18.18 11.84 -15.85
CA ASP A 136 -19.00 12.92 -16.41
C ASP A 136 -20.41 12.47 -16.83
N GLN A 137 -20.65 11.15 -16.90
CA GLN A 137 -21.93 10.56 -17.29
C GLN A 137 -22.79 10.17 -16.08
N LEU A 138 -22.27 10.36 -14.86
CA LEU A 138 -23.00 10.08 -13.64
C LEU A 138 -24.11 11.12 -13.41
N PRO A 139 -25.25 10.72 -12.84
CA PRO A 139 -26.46 11.54 -12.83
C PRO A 139 -26.41 12.72 -11.86
N ASP A 140 -25.62 12.63 -10.79
CA ASP A 140 -25.50 13.65 -9.76
C ASP A 140 -24.14 13.59 -9.02
N GLN A 141 -23.91 14.59 -8.18
CA GLN A 141 -22.69 14.71 -7.38
C GLN A 141 -22.50 13.52 -6.42
N THR A 142 -23.59 12.97 -5.87
CA THR A 142 -23.50 11.83 -4.94
C THR A 142 -22.90 10.61 -5.63
N ALA A 143 -23.35 10.32 -6.86
CA ALA A 143 -22.79 9.23 -7.65
C ALA A 143 -21.33 9.50 -8.04
N GLN A 144 -20.97 10.74 -8.34
CA GLN A 144 -19.59 11.15 -8.63
C GLN A 144 -18.67 11.01 -7.41
N ASP A 145 -19.15 11.38 -6.22
CA ASP A 145 -18.42 11.21 -4.96
C ASP A 145 -18.21 9.71 -4.69
N GLN A 146 -19.24 8.89 -4.81
CA GLN A 146 -19.14 7.43 -4.66
C GLN A 146 -18.16 6.80 -5.68
N TRP A 147 -18.11 7.32 -6.90
CA TRP A 147 -17.18 6.86 -7.93
C TRP A 147 -15.74 7.24 -7.59
N THR A 148 -15.55 8.44 -7.03
CA THR A 148 -14.25 8.92 -6.51
C THR A 148 -13.79 8.07 -5.31
N ASP A 149 -14.70 7.75 -4.40
CA ASP A 149 -14.41 6.91 -3.23
C ASP A 149 -13.89 5.53 -3.63
N LEU A 150 -14.42 4.93 -4.70
CA LEU A 150 -13.91 3.66 -5.22
C LEU A 150 -12.47 3.76 -5.72
N ASP A 151 -12.09 4.89 -6.34
CA ASP A 151 -10.74 5.13 -6.84
C ASP A 151 -9.76 5.38 -5.67
N LEU A 152 -10.19 6.17 -4.67
CA LEU A 152 -9.43 6.39 -3.44
C LEU A 152 -9.11 5.08 -2.69
N VAL A 153 -10.01 4.10 -2.70
CA VAL A 153 -9.73 2.77 -2.13
C VAL A 153 -8.60 2.07 -2.87
N TRP A 154 -8.46 2.27 -4.19
CA TRP A 154 -7.34 1.73 -4.94
C TRP A 154 -6.05 2.49 -4.70
N GLU A 155 -6.10 3.81 -4.54
CA GLU A 155 -4.94 4.62 -4.13
C GLU A 155 -4.42 4.22 -2.75
N ASP A 156 -5.31 4.03 -1.77
CA ASP A 156 -4.95 3.53 -0.43
C ASP A 156 -4.24 2.18 -0.53
N ARG A 157 -4.81 1.25 -1.34
CA ARG A 157 -4.23 -0.07 -1.59
C ARG A 157 -2.85 0.02 -2.24
N GLU A 158 -2.68 0.93 -3.18
CA GLU A 158 -1.42 1.15 -3.86
C GLU A 158 -0.34 1.64 -2.89
N TYR A 159 -0.67 2.64 -2.09
CA TYR A 159 0.23 3.21 -1.09
C TYR A 159 0.65 2.16 -0.05
N ILE A 160 -0.31 1.44 0.53
CA ILE A 160 -0.01 0.43 1.56
C ILE A 160 0.75 -0.78 0.97
N LEU A 161 0.47 -1.16 -0.28
CA LEU A 161 1.24 -2.19 -0.98
C LEU A 161 2.69 -1.71 -1.17
N ALA A 162 2.90 -0.45 -1.55
CA ALA A 162 4.25 0.09 -1.71
C ALA A 162 5.06 -0.01 -0.42
N LEU A 163 4.46 0.33 0.73
CA LEU A 163 5.08 0.21 2.05
C LEU A 163 5.47 -1.24 2.37
N ASP A 164 4.52 -2.18 2.26
CA ASP A 164 4.77 -3.59 2.61
C ASP A 164 5.73 -4.28 1.64
N ALA A 165 5.63 -3.98 0.35
CA ALA A 165 6.54 -4.48 -0.67
C ALA A 165 7.96 -3.94 -0.46
N PHE A 166 8.09 -2.64 -0.15
CA PHE A 166 9.36 -2.05 0.21
C PHE A 166 9.96 -2.73 1.45
N HIS A 167 9.15 -2.92 2.50
CA HIS A 167 9.59 -3.61 3.71
C HIS A 167 10.05 -5.05 3.42
N LEU A 168 9.32 -5.79 2.58
CA LEU A 168 9.71 -7.13 2.15
C LEU A 168 11.10 -7.12 1.49
N GLY A 169 11.33 -6.17 0.58
CA GLY A 169 12.64 -5.97 -0.06
C GLY A 169 13.74 -5.65 0.94
N TYR A 170 13.47 -4.75 1.88
CA TYR A 170 14.39 -4.37 2.95
C TYR A 170 14.78 -5.57 3.82
N ARG A 171 13.81 -6.37 4.25
CA ARG A 171 14.05 -7.61 5.02
C ARG A 171 14.82 -8.65 4.21
N ALA A 172 14.60 -8.74 2.90
CA ALA A 172 15.38 -9.59 2.02
C ALA A 172 16.86 -9.16 1.97
N ALA A 173 17.15 -7.85 1.93
CA ALA A 173 18.51 -7.34 1.99
C ALA A 173 19.22 -7.75 3.28
N LEU A 174 18.58 -7.56 4.44
CA LEU A 174 19.15 -7.95 5.74
C LEU A 174 19.43 -9.46 5.80
N ARG A 175 18.53 -10.28 5.24
CA ARG A 175 18.75 -11.73 5.16
C ARG A 175 19.95 -12.09 4.29
N ILE A 176 20.12 -11.43 3.14
CA ILE A 176 21.27 -11.62 2.25
C ILE A 176 22.56 -11.20 2.96
N LEU A 177 22.57 -10.03 3.60
CA LEU A 177 23.73 -9.53 4.34
C LEU A 177 24.12 -10.47 5.47
N GLY A 178 23.17 -10.96 6.27
CA GLY A 178 23.42 -11.93 7.33
C GLY A 178 24.00 -13.25 6.79
N ASN A 179 23.55 -13.71 5.61
CA ASN A 179 24.10 -14.90 4.97
C ASN A 179 25.52 -14.69 4.42
N CYS A 180 25.83 -13.49 3.93
CA CYS A 180 27.12 -13.17 3.30
C CYS A 180 28.21 -12.77 4.30
N PHE A 181 27.85 -12.04 5.35
CA PHE A 181 28.78 -11.39 6.28
C PHE A 181 28.64 -11.88 7.73
N GLY A 182 27.73 -12.82 7.98
CA GLY A 182 27.47 -13.39 9.30
C GLY A 182 26.53 -12.55 10.17
N LEU A 183 26.24 -13.06 11.37
CA LEU A 183 25.31 -12.45 12.32
C LEU A 183 25.71 -11.03 12.75
N ASP A 184 27.01 -10.73 12.80
CA ASP A 184 27.51 -9.43 13.23
C ASP A 184 27.07 -8.28 12.31
N ALA A 185 26.92 -8.55 11.01
CA ALA A 185 26.40 -7.57 10.05
C ALA A 185 24.94 -7.19 10.34
N SER A 186 24.13 -8.18 10.73
CA SER A 186 22.74 -7.97 11.13
C SER A 186 22.64 -7.21 12.45
N ILE A 187 23.52 -7.53 13.41
CA ILE A 187 23.56 -6.89 14.73
C ILE A 187 23.99 -5.43 14.62
N SER A 188 24.98 -5.11 13.78
CA SER A 188 25.44 -3.73 13.59
C SER A 188 24.35 -2.81 13.01
N MET A 189 23.41 -3.36 12.25
CA MET A 189 22.27 -2.61 11.69
C MET A 189 21.05 -2.57 12.61
N LEU A 190 21.07 -3.22 13.77
CA LEU A 190 19.88 -3.37 14.60
C LEU A 190 19.20 -2.03 14.96
N PRO A 191 19.92 -0.95 15.34
CA PRO A 191 19.27 0.34 15.64
C PRO A 191 18.50 0.90 14.43
N GLN A 192 19.12 0.82 13.25
CA GLN A 192 18.57 1.25 11.98
C GLN A 192 17.33 0.45 11.57
N VAL A 193 17.38 -0.88 11.76
CA VAL A 193 16.26 -1.78 11.52
C VAL A 193 15.08 -1.43 12.42
N LEU A 194 15.33 -1.22 13.72
CA LEU A 194 14.27 -0.88 14.67
C LEU A 194 13.58 0.44 14.33
N LEU A 195 14.33 1.48 13.94
CA LEU A 195 13.74 2.75 13.49
C LEU A 195 12.91 2.56 12.22
N THR A 196 13.44 1.81 11.26
CA THR A 196 12.76 1.57 9.99
C THR A 196 11.47 0.76 10.17
N GLU A 197 11.48 -0.27 11.02
CA GLU A 197 10.31 -1.09 11.32
C GLU A 197 9.29 -0.35 12.21
N HIS A 198 9.74 0.56 13.07
CA HIS A 198 8.85 1.46 13.83
C HIS A 198 8.15 2.46 12.90
N ASP A 199 8.87 3.09 11.99
CA ASP A 199 8.30 4.03 11.00
C ASP A 199 7.28 3.36 10.06
N LEU A 200 7.42 2.05 9.83
CA LEU A 200 6.45 1.25 9.07
C LEU A 200 5.16 0.92 9.84
N GLY A 201 5.13 1.18 11.14
CA GLY A 201 4.09 0.65 12.03
C GLY A 201 4.15 -0.86 12.22
N VAL A 202 5.25 -1.53 11.83
CA VAL A 202 5.49 -2.96 12.12
C VAL A 202 5.84 -3.14 13.59
N LEU A 203 6.60 -2.19 14.15
CA LEU A 203 6.92 -2.13 15.57
C LEU A 203 6.23 -0.95 16.23
N MET A 204 5.81 -1.16 17.47
CA MET A 204 5.35 -0.10 18.35
C MET A 204 6.21 -0.10 19.61
N THR A 205 6.51 1.09 20.12
CA THR A 205 7.09 1.25 21.45
C THR A 205 6.09 0.82 22.52
N SER A 206 6.60 0.47 23.71
CA SER A 206 5.74 0.12 24.85
C SER A 206 4.74 1.23 25.20
N GLN A 207 5.16 2.50 25.10
CA GLN A 207 4.29 3.64 25.36
C GLN A 207 3.11 3.72 24.37
N GLU A 208 3.37 3.43 23.09
CA GLU A 208 2.33 3.44 22.06
C GLU A 208 1.35 2.27 22.26
N GLN A 209 1.85 1.07 22.60
CA GLN A 209 1.02 -0.09 22.92
C GLN A 209 0.10 0.18 24.12
N GLU A 210 0.64 0.78 25.20
CA GLU A 210 -0.16 1.20 26.36
C GLU A 210 -1.23 2.22 25.97
N ARG A 211 -0.89 3.22 25.14
CA ARG A 211 -1.84 4.22 24.66
C ARG A 211 -2.98 3.57 23.88
N GLN A 212 -2.66 2.66 22.97
CA GLN A 212 -3.66 1.96 22.17
C GLN A 212 -4.58 1.09 23.04
N THR A 213 -4.02 0.42 24.04
CA THR A 213 -4.79 -0.36 25.02
C THR A 213 -5.76 0.53 25.81
N ARG A 214 -5.31 1.72 26.25
CA ARG A 214 -6.17 2.70 26.96
C ARG A 214 -7.28 3.25 26.06
N LEU A 215 -7.02 3.46 24.77
CA LEU A 215 -8.02 3.92 23.82
C LEU A 215 -9.08 2.85 23.55
N GLN A 216 -8.67 1.59 23.42
CA GLN A 216 -9.60 0.45 23.26
C GLN A 216 -10.42 0.16 24.52
N ALA A 217 -9.88 0.46 25.71
CA ALA A 217 -10.57 0.28 26.98
C ALA A 217 -11.53 1.43 27.36
N ARG A 218 -11.63 2.49 26.53
CA ARG A 218 -12.48 3.63 26.82
C ARG A 218 -13.96 3.27 26.55
N PRO A 219 -14.87 3.34 27.54
CA PRO A 219 -16.29 3.11 27.29
C PRO A 219 -16.81 4.13 26.28
N LEU A 220 -17.71 3.69 25.38
CA LEU A 220 -18.46 4.60 24.51
C LEU A 220 -19.14 5.67 25.37
N PRO A 221 -19.18 6.94 24.94
CA PRO A 221 -19.94 7.95 25.65
C PRO A 221 -21.39 7.46 25.78
N GLN A 222 -21.88 7.37 27.01
CA GLN A 222 -23.29 7.16 27.25
C GLN A 222 -24.03 8.39 26.71
N ASP A 223 -25.01 8.17 25.85
CA ASP A 223 -25.89 9.24 25.34
C ASP A 223 -26.41 10.07 26.53
N PRO A 224 -26.45 11.42 26.42
CA PRO A 224 -26.99 12.25 27.49
C PRO A 224 -28.44 11.83 27.73
N GLU A 225 -28.71 11.39 28.96
CA GLU A 225 -30.04 11.00 29.45
C GLU A 225 -31.08 12.04 29.00
N THR A 226 -32.04 11.60 28.20
CA THR A 226 -33.28 12.34 27.95
C THR A 226 -33.91 12.72 29.28
N PRO A 227 -34.23 14.00 29.54
CA PRO A 227 -34.85 14.39 30.80
C PRO A 227 -36.24 13.76 30.88
N PHE A 228 -36.50 13.04 31.96
CA PHE A 228 -37.82 12.55 32.30
C PHE A 228 -38.79 13.74 32.44
N PRO A 229 -39.98 13.68 31.83
CA PRO A 229 -41.01 14.70 32.05
C PRO A 229 -41.70 14.44 33.40
N ASP A 230 -41.82 15.51 34.20
CA ASP A 230 -42.78 15.62 35.32
C ASP A 230 -44.20 15.86 34.78
#